data_AF-T1C720-F1
#
_entry.id   AF-T1C720-F1
#
_cell.length_a   1.000
_cell.length_b   1.000
_cell.length_c   1.000
_cell.angle_alpha   90.00
_cell.angle_beta   90.00
_cell.angle_gamma   90.00
#
_symmetry.space_group_name_H-M   'P 1'
#
loop_
_entity.id
_entity.type
_entity.pdbx_description
1 polymer ?
#
loop_
_entity_poly.entity_id
_entity_poly.type
_entity_poly.pdbx_seq_one_letter_code
_entity_poly.pdbx_strand_id
1 'polypeptide(L)'
;MQEISRVFDAERIQWASATASGHTVNSAEAYQATGVSDLLPRSPRQLVFVECDVLGLEPAEVCDHHNPGDPGYDRQPQEYLQGSSLGQVLSLLGKEPTHEQRIIAAADHCLTHAYRGECPGVDPAELADWRERSRAARFGLTHEEIQMRIRIATKALERAERIKVGEEWVAWFPDKGVAPYELAEASARLGVPIAYITYLDPQRSPYRAKCGIKNAMPDTVRAWMRDCDLARIYGSPVRGYASGYAA
;
A
#
# COMPACT_ATOMS: atom_id res chain seq x y z
N MET A 1 1.70 6.03 7.68
CA MET A 1 2.51 7.13 8.27
C MET A 1 1.77 8.11 9.18
N GLN A 2 0.80 8.92 8.73
CA GLN A 2 0.21 9.98 9.60
C GLN A 2 -0.33 9.47 10.95
N GLU A 3 -1.07 8.36 10.96
CA GLU A 3 -1.59 7.78 12.20
C GLU A 3 -0.47 7.26 13.11
N ILE A 4 0.58 6.67 12.54
CA ILE A 4 1.75 6.22 13.30
C ILE A 4 2.43 7.40 14.00
N SER A 5 2.63 8.51 13.28
CA SER A 5 3.17 9.75 13.88
C SER A 5 2.30 10.28 15.02
N ARG A 6 0.96 10.24 14.88
CA ARG A 6 0.05 10.64 15.97
C ARG A 6 0.19 9.75 17.21
N VAL A 7 0.35 8.44 17.02
CA VAL A 7 0.62 7.51 18.13
C VAL A 7 1.91 7.90 18.83
N PHE A 8 2.98 8.17 18.08
CA PHE A 8 4.25 8.61 18.67
C PHE A 8 4.11 9.92 19.44
N ASP A 9 3.42 10.92 18.88
CA ASP A 9 3.20 12.21 19.54
C ASP A 9 2.39 12.06 20.83
N ALA A 10 1.33 11.23 20.80
CA ALA A 10 0.49 10.96 21.97
C ALA A 10 1.27 10.26 23.10
N GLU A 11 2.17 9.35 22.74
CA GLU A 11 3.03 8.63 23.68
C GLU A 11 4.33 9.38 24.01
N ARG A 12 4.53 10.58 23.45
CA ARG A 12 5.75 11.38 23.60
C ARG A 12 7.02 10.60 23.22
N ILE A 13 6.91 9.74 22.22
CA ILE A 13 8.02 9.01 21.64
C ILE A 13 8.73 9.93 20.66
N GLN A 14 10.05 10.05 20.80
CA GLN A 14 10.85 10.79 19.85
C GLN A 14 10.97 10.01 18.54
N TRP A 15 10.61 10.65 17.43
CA TRP A 15 10.68 10.07 16.10
C TRP A 15 11.28 11.08 15.11
N ALA A 16 11.82 10.57 14.01
CA ALA A 16 12.33 11.37 12.91
C ALA A 16 11.95 10.69 11.59
N SER A 17 11.81 11.48 10.52
CA SER A 17 11.58 10.92 9.19
C SER A 17 12.91 10.51 8.55
N ALA A 18 12.94 9.41 7.82
CA ALA A 18 14.07 9.05 6.97
C ALA A 18 14.24 10.10 5.85
N THR A 19 15.50 10.45 5.52
CA THR A 19 15.82 11.47 4.52
C THR A 19 16.84 10.97 3.49
N ALA A 20 16.70 11.45 2.26
CA ALA A 20 17.66 11.26 1.18
C ALA A 20 17.85 12.60 0.47
N SER A 21 19.09 12.95 0.08
CA SER A 21 19.37 14.19 -0.66
C SER A 21 18.72 15.45 -0.05
N GLY A 22 18.74 15.57 1.29
CA GLY A 22 18.24 16.74 2.02
C GLY A 22 16.72 16.89 2.15
N HIS A 23 15.93 15.88 1.76
CA HIS A 23 14.46 15.90 1.93
C HIS A 23 13.95 14.59 2.51
N THR A 24 12.73 14.61 3.07
CA THR A 24 12.04 13.40 3.53
C THR A 24 11.76 12.48 2.35
N VAL A 25 12.14 11.21 2.51
CA VAL A 25 11.97 10.18 1.48
C VAL A 25 10.50 9.98 1.10
N ASN A 26 10.26 9.65 -0.17
CA ASN A 26 9.02 9.02 -0.60
C ASN A 26 9.13 7.48 -0.58
N SER A 27 8.06 6.76 -0.89
CA SER A 27 8.06 5.29 -0.83
C SER A 27 9.04 4.59 -1.78
N ALA A 28 9.49 5.25 -2.85
CA ALA A 28 10.53 4.71 -3.74
C ALA A 28 11.95 4.86 -3.17
N GLU A 29 12.13 5.73 -2.18
CA GLU A 29 13.44 6.10 -1.60
C GLU A 29 13.59 5.61 -0.15
N ALA A 30 12.50 5.17 0.49
CA ALA A 30 12.44 4.90 1.92
C ALA A 30 13.46 3.87 2.42
N TYR A 31 13.85 2.92 1.57
CA TYR A 31 14.85 1.88 1.84
C TYR A 31 16.26 2.22 1.33
N GLN A 32 16.47 3.46 0.94
CA GLN A 32 17.76 3.99 0.45
C GLN A 32 18.10 5.31 1.16
N ALA A 33 17.49 5.54 2.33
CA ALA A 33 17.68 6.78 3.05
C ALA A 33 19.13 6.88 3.54
N THR A 34 19.68 8.09 3.49
CA THR A 34 21.05 8.39 3.90
C THR A 34 21.11 9.22 5.17
N GLY A 35 19.97 9.49 5.79
CA GLY A 35 19.87 10.30 6.99
C GLY A 35 18.49 10.30 7.61
N VAL A 36 18.33 11.18 8.61
CA VAL A 36 17.08 11.41 9.36
C VAL A 36 16.82 12.91 9.46
N SER A 37 15.54 13.30 9.63
CA SER A 37 15.13 14.72 9.69
C SER A 37 15.62 15.42 10.96
N ASP A 38 15.79 14.67 12.04
CA ASP A 38 16.10 15.19 13.37
C ASP A 38 17.14 14.33 14.08
N LEU A 39 17.83 14.92 15.05
CA LEU A 39 18.78 14.21 15.88
C LEU A 39 18.05 13.17 16.73
N LEU A 40 18.40 11.90 16.54
CA LEU A 40 17.96 10.82 17.41
C LEU A 40 18.86 10.73 18.66
N PRO A 41 18.35 10.26 19.82
CA PRO A 41 19.16 10.09 21.01
C PRO A 41 20.36 9.18 20.74
N ARG A 42 21.54 9.59 21.22
CA ARG A 42 22.80 8.82 21.07
C ARG A 42 22.80 7.46 21.78
N SER A 43 21.78 7.15 22.57
CA SER A 43 21.59 5.85 23.21
C SER A 43 20.73 4.97 22.28
N PRO A 44 21.33 4.09 21.46
CA PRO A 44 20.64 3.29 20.45
C PRO A 44 19.78 2.16 21.03
N ARG A 45 19.49 2.16 22.34
CA ARG A 45 19.02 0.95 23.01
C ARG A 45 17.70 0.38 22.48
N GLN A 46 16.89 1.15 21.74
CA GLN A 46 15.71 0.64 21.02
C GLN A 46 15.39 1.53 19.80
N LEU A 47 16.27 1.60 18.81
CA LEU A 47 15.90 2.21 17.53
C LEU A 47 14.88 1.31 16.82
N VAL A 48 13.74 1.86 16.42
CA VAL A 48 12.71 1.12 15.67
C VAL A 48 12.58 1.75 14.29
N PHE A 49 12.71 0.94 13.25
CA PHE A 49 12.43 1.36 11.88
C PHE A 49 10.99 1.07 11.53
N VAL A 50 10.35 1.98 10.79
CA VAL A 50 8.96 1.85 10.37
C VAL A 50 8.87 2.23 8.90
N GLU A 51 8.63 1.24 8.03
CA GLU A 51 8.55 1.41 6.57
C GLU A 51 9.77 2.12 5.94
N CYS A 52 10.97 1.88 6.47
CA CYS A 52 12.19 2.51 5.99
C CYS A 52 13.46 1.75 6.38
N ASP A 53 14.57 2.11 5.71
CA ASP A 53 15.92 1.71 6.08
C ASP A 53 16.86 2.92 5.92
N VAL A 54 17.79 3.11 6.87
CA VAL A 54 18.69 4.26 6.92
C VAL A 54 20.16 3.81 7.00
N LEU A 55 20.94 4.21 6.00
CA LEU A 55 22.35 3.86 5.87
C LEU A 55 23.15 4.21 7.14
N GLY A 56 23.81 3.20 7.71
CA GLY A 56 24.71 3.36 8.85
C GLY A 56 24.02 3.34 10.22
N LEU A 57 22.71 3.09 10.26
CA LEU A 57 21.96 2.85 11.48
C LEU A 57 21.44 1.41 11.51
N GLU A 58 21.40 0.80 12.70
CA GLU A 58 20.87 -0.55 12.90
C GLU A 58 19.66 -0.48 13.82
N PRO A 59 18.47 -0.92 13.38
CA PRO A 59 17.30 -0.97 14.23
C PRO A 59 17.36 -2.19 15.17
N ALA A 60 16.81 -2.03 16.37
CA ALA A 60 16.52 -3.13 17.28
C ALA A 60 15.25 -3.89 16.84
N GLU A 61 14.28 -3.17 16.26
CA GLU A 61 13.01 -3.72 15.76
C GLU A 61 12.63 -3.07 14.43
N VAL A 62 11.93 -3.80 13.58
CA VAL A 62 11.42 -3.32 12.29
C VAL A 62 9.90 -3.50 12.25
N CYS A 63 9.18 -2.43 11.91
CA CYS A 63 7.76 -2.46 11.64
C CYS A 63 7.51 -2.29 10.13
N ASP A 64 7.30 -3.38 9.41
CA ASP A 64 7.21 -3.35 7.94
C ASP A 64 6.49 -4.58 7.36
N HIS A 65 6.19 -4.51 6.06
CA HIS A 65 5.43 -5.48 5.28
C HIS A 65 5.60 -5.35 3.76
N HIS A 66 6.59 -4.59 3.28
CA HIS A 66 6.75 -4.28 1.86
C HIS A 66 7.62 -5.31 1.11
N ASN A 67 8.56 -5.94 1.80
CA ASN A 67 9.57 -6.84 1.24
C ASN A 67 9.51 -8.25 1.86
N PRO A 68 9.88 -9.29 1.09
CA PRO A 68 10.07 -10.62 1.65
C PRO A 68 11.06 -10.60 2.82
N GLY A 69 10.64 -11.15 3.95
CA GLY A 69 11.41 -11.13 5.20
C GLY A 69 10.91 -10.08 6.22
N ASP A 70 10.13 -9.09 5.79
CA ASP A 70 9.52 -8.14 6.72
C ASP A 70 8.46 -8.84 7.60
N PRO A 71 8.31 -8.44 8.88
CA PRO A 71 7.43 -9.14 9.83
C PRO A 71 5.96 -9.28 9.39
N GLY A 72 5.48 -8.32 8.61
CA GLY A 72 4.11 -8.27 8.11
C GLY A 72 3.90 -8.84 6.71
N TYR A 73 4.96 -9.16 5.95
CA TYR A 73 4.88 -9.37 4.49
C TYR A 73 3.91 -10.47 4.06
N ASP A 74 3.96 -11.64 4.72
CA ASP A 74 3.16 -12.83 4.40
C ASP A 74 1.94 -13.02 5.33
N ARG A 75 1.60 -12.01 6.14
CA ARG A 75 0.49 -12.10 7.09
C ARG A 75 -0.86 -12.18 6.39
N GLN A 76 -1.68 -13.13 6.82
CA GLN A 76 -3.02 -13.35 6.28
C GLN A 76 -3.98 -12.23 6.68
N PRO A 77 -5.12 -12.06 6.00
CA PRO A 77 -6.10 -11.02 6.34
C PRO A 77 -6.63 -11.10 7.77
N GLN A 78 -6.68 -12.30 8.35
CA GLN A 78 -7.10 -12.50 9.75
C GLN A 78 -6.06 -11.97 10.75
N GLU A 79 -4.82 -11.79 10.32
CA GLU A 79 -3.67 -11.28 11.07
C GLU A 79 -3.29 -9.85 10.63
N TYR A 80 -4.22 -9.10 10.02
CA TYR A 80 -3.89 -7.82 9.39
C TYR A 80 -3.25 -6.80 10.35
N LEU A 81 -3.55 -6.87 11.66
CA LEU A 81 -2.91 -6.00 12.65
C LEU A 81 -1.40 -6.30 12.74
N GLN A 82 -1.03 -7.58 12.84
CA GLN A 82 0.36 -8.03 12.80
C GLN A 82 0.98 -7.81 11.40
N GLY A 83 0.15 -7.80 10.36
CA GLY A 83 0.54 -7.53 8.98
C GLY A 83 0.87 -6.07 8.70
N SER A 84 0.18 -5.13 9.34
CA SER A 84 0.38 -3.68 9.11
C SER A 84 1.46 -3.09 10.00
N SER A 85 2.23 -2.11 9.49
CA SER A 85 3.22 -1.38 10.28
C SER A 85 2.60 -0.66 11.49
N LEU A 86 1.36 -0.14 11.34
CA LEU A 86 0.62 0.48 12.44
C LEU A 86 0.33 -0.51 13.57
N GLY A 87 -0.20 -1.69 13.26
CA GLY A 87 -0.50 -2.69 14.28
C GLY A 87 0.76 -3.29 14.91
N GLN A 88 1.85 -3.42 14.15
CA GLN A 88 3.16 -3.79 14.70
C GLN A 88 3.67 -2.74 15.69
N VAL A 89 3.59 -1.44 15.36
CA VAL A 89 3.91 -0.34 16.28
C VAL A 89 3.05 -0.40 17.54
N LEU A 90 1.72 -0.55 17.42
CA LEU A 90 0.83 -0.62 18.57
C LEU A 90 1.17 -1.82 19.47
N SER A 91 1.51 -2.96 18.87
CA SER A 91 1.94 -4.16 19.60
C SER A 91 3.23 -3.93 20.38
N LEU A 92 4.24 -3.27 19.78
CA LEU A 92 5.49 -2.93 20.47
C LEU A 92 5.25 -2.00 21.67
N LEU A 93 4.26 -1.12 21.58
CA LEU A 93 3.86 -0.21 22.64
C LEU A 93 2.88 -0.85 23.66
N GLY A 94 2.52 -2.12 23.49
CA GLY A 94 1.58 -2.82 24.36
C GLY A 94 0.17 -2.20 24.34
N LYS A 95 -0.25 -1.67 23.19
CA LYS A 95 -1.53 -1.00 23.03
C LYS A 95 -2.53 -1.81 22.23
N GLU A 96 -3.78 -1.74 22.70
CA GLU A 96 -4.92 -2.18 21.91
C GLU A 96 -5.26 -1.14 20.83
N PRO A 97 -5.49 -1.56 19.59
CA PRO A 97 -5.87 -0.64 18.52
C PRO A 97 -7.31 -0.14 18.74
N THR A 98 -7.50 1.15 18.51
CA THR A 98 -8.84 1.74 18.43
C THR A 98 -9.61 1.19 17.22
N HIS A 99 -10.92 1.44 17.19
CA HIS A 99 -11.76 1.06 16.05
C HIS A 99 -11.25 1.64 14.72
N GLU A 100 -10.92 2.94 14.70
CA GLU A 100 -10.38 3.58 13.50
C GLU A 100 -9.01 3.00 13.10
N GLN A 101 -8.13 2.71 14.06
CA GLN A 101 -6.82 2.11 13.78
C GLN A 101 -6.94 0.71 13.17
N ARG A 102 -7.96 -0.06 13.54
CA ARG A 102 -8.29 -1.35 12.89
C ARG A 102 -8.65 -1.13 11.42
N ILE A 103 -9.48 -0.13 11.11
CA ILE A 103 -9.82 0.22 9.72
C ILE A 103 -8.56 0.63 8.95
N ILE A 104 -7.72 1.49 9.53
CA ILE A 104 -6.48 1.98 8.91
C ILE A 104 -5.53 0.80 8.59
N ALA A 105 -5.28 -0.06 9.57
CA ALA A 105 -4.40 -1.22 9.41
C ALA A 105 -4.89 -2.17 8.31
N ALA A 106 -6.18 -2.47 8.26
CA ALA A 106 -6.75 -3.33 7.22
C ALA A 106 -6.73 -2.69 5.83
N ALA A 107 -7.00 -1.37 5.77
CA ALA A 107 -7.00 -0.59 4.55
C ALA A 107 -5.61 -0.49 3.89
N ASP A 108 -4.56 -0.56 4.70
CA ASP A 108 -3.17 -0.48 4.28
C ASP A 108 -2.59 -1.87 3.92
N HIS A 109 -2.82 -2.87 4.77
CA HIS A 109 -2.25 -4.20 4.58
C HIS A 109 -3.00 -5.03 3.52
N CYS A 110 -4.32 -5.14 3.61
CA CYS A 110 -5.08 -6.15 2.87
C CYS A 110 -6.47 -5.66 2.42
N LEU A 111 -6.51 -4.47 1.79
CA LEU A 111 -7.74 -3.76 1.40
C LEU A 111 -8.85 -4.63 0.79
N THR A 112 -8.53 -5.48 -0.18
CA THR A 112 -9.53 -6.30 -0.88
C THR A 112 -10.14 -7.37 0.03
N HIS A 113 -9.32 -8.00 0.86
CA HIS A 113 -9.81 -8.95 1.86
C HIS A 113 -10.65 -8.23 2.92
N ALA A 114 -10.29 -7.00 3.29
CA ALA A 114 -11.08 -6.17 4.20
C ALA A 114 -12.46 -5.85 3.60
N TYR A 115 -12.55 -5.54 2.30
CA TYR A 115 -13.85 -5.39 1.62
C TYR A 115 -14.68 -6.67 1.54
N ARG A 116 -14.04 -7.84 1.55
CA ARG A 116 -14.74 -9.14 1.61
C ARG A 116 -15.18 -9.53 3.03
N GLY A 117 -14.89 -8.69 4.03
CA GLY A 117 -15.21 -8.98 5.43
C GLY A 117 -14.29 -10.03 6.07
N GLU A 118 -13.10 -10.25 5.51
CA GLU A 118 -12.17 -11.27 5.99
C GLU A 118 -11.25 -10.78 7.11
N CYS A 119 -11.25 -9.46 7.38
CA CYS A 119 -10.48 -8.82 8.44
C CYS A 119 -11.33 -8.72 9.73
N PRO A 120 -10.98 -9.44 10.82
CA PRO A 120 -11.78 -9.46 12.04
C PRO A 120 -11.98 -8.06 12.64
N GLY A 121 -13.23 -7.71 12.95
CA GLY A 121 -13.57 -6.43 13.58
C GLY A 121 -13.51 -5.22 12.65
N VAL A 122 -13.41 -5.43 11.33
CA VAL A 122 -13.50 -4.37 10.32
C VAL A 122 -14.77 -4.57 9.50
N ASP A 123 -15.69 -3.61 9.59
CA ASP A 123 -16.89 -3.59 8.75
C ASP A 123 -16.56 -3.03 7.35
N PRO A 124 -16.94 -3.72 6.24
CA PRO A 124 -16.66 -3.25 4.89
C PRO A 124 -17.28 -1.90 4.54
N ALA A 125 -18.45 -1.55 5.09
CA ALA A 125 -19.13 -0.29 4.81
C ALA A 125 -18.46 0.87 5.57
N GLU A 126 -18.07 0.65 6.82
CA GLU A 126 -17.28 1.62 7.59
C GLU A 126 -15.90 1.86 6.95
N LEU A 127 -15.24 0.80 6.48
CA LEU A 127 -14.01 0.91 5.70
C LEU A 127 -14.22 1.75 4.43
N ALA A 128 -15.31 1.52 3.69
CA ALA A 128 -15.62 2.29 2.49
C ALA A 128 -15.80 3.79 2.79
N ASP A 129 -16.60 4.12 3.80
CA ASP A 129 -16.84 5.50 4.22
C ASP A 129 -15.54 6.18 4.70
N TRP A 130 -14.75 5.49 5.53
CA TRP A 130 -13.46 5.99 6.00
C TRP A 130 -12.51 6.27 4.83
N ARG A 131 -12.38 5.34 3.87
CA ARG A 131 -11.51 5.52 2.70
C ARG A 131 -11.95 6.67 1.82
N GLU A 132 -13.25 6.84 1.62
CA GLU A 132 -13.80 7.94 0.84
C GLU A 132 -13.44 9.29 1.48
N ARG A 133 -13.66 9.44 2.79
CA ARG A 133 -13.34 10.66 3.53
C ARG A 133 -11.83 10.93 3.60
N SER A 134 -11.03 9.89 3.84
CA SER A 134 -9.57 9.97 3.87
C SER A 134 -8.98 10.45 2.54
N ARG A 135 -9.49 9.90 1.42
CA ARG A 135 -9.11 10.34 0.06
C ARG A 135 -9.60 11.75 -0.25
N ALA A 136 -10.83 12.08 0.11
CA ALA A 136 -11.41 13.42 -0.06
C ALA A 136 -10.50 14.47 0.62
N ALA A 137 -10.13 14.24 1.88
CA ALA A 137 -9.22 15.11 2.61
C ALA A 137 -7.83 15.19 1.95
N ARG A 138 -7.25 14.06 1.52
CA ARG A 138 -5.93 14.00 0.89
C ARG A 138 -5.86 14.77 -0.43
N PHE A 139 -6.91 14.69 -1.25
CA PHE A 139 -6.93 15.29 -2.58
C PHE A 139 -7.62 16.67 -2.63
N GLY A 140 -8.15 17.16 -1.52
CA GLY A 140 -8.90 18.42 -1.48
C GLY A 140 -10.22 18.34 -2.26
N LEU A 141 -10.89 17.19 -2.21
CA LEU A 141 -12.14 16.92 -2.91
C LEU A 141 -13.28 16.73 -1.90
N THR A 142 -14.53 16.79 -2.36
CA THR A 142 -15.68 16.42 -1.52
C THR A 142 -15.88 14.90 -1.50
N HIS A 143 -16.63 14.44 -0.50
CA HIS A 143 -17.03 13.03 -0.40
C HIS A 143 -17.79 12.58 -1.65
N GLU A 144 -18.72 13.41 -2.15
CA GLU A 144 -19.53 13.14 -3.34
C GLU A 144 -18.68 13.05 -4.61
N GLU A 145 -17.62 13.85 -4.73
CA GLU A 145 -16.68 13.79 -5.86
C GLU A 145 -15.91 12.47 -5.87
N ILE A 146 -15.43 12.00 -4.70
CA ILE A 146 -14.79 10.69 -4.58
C ILE A 146 -15.77 9.58 -4.96
N GLN A 147 -17.00 9.63 -4.45
CA GLN A 147 -18.04 8.65 -4.81
C GLN A 147 -18.34 8.66 -6.31
N MET A 148 -18.37 9.84 -6.94
CA MET A 148 -18.54 9.95 -8.39
C MET A 148 -17.38 9.31 -9.15
N ARG A 149 -16.13 9.54 -8.73
CA ARG A 149 -14.95 8.89 -9.34
C ARG A 149 -14.99 7.38 -9.21
N ILE A 150 -15.35 6.86 -8.03
CA ILE A 150 -15.54 5.41 -7.81
C ILE A 150 -16.63 4.86 -8.74
N ARG A 151 -17.78 5.54 -8.87
CA ARG A 151 -18.85 5.11 -9.81
C ARG A 151 -18.38 5.10 -11.26
N ILE A 152 -17.59 6.08 -11.69
CA ILE A 152 -17.00 6.11 -13.04
C ILE A 152 -16.04 4.94 -13.22
N ALA A 153 -15.16 4.69 -12.23
CA ALA A 153 -14.23 3.57 -12.24
C ALA A 153 -14.94 2.21 -12.29
N THR A 154 -16.02 2.02 -11.53
CA THR A 154 -16.87 0.82 -11.57
C THR A 154 -17.43 0.58 -12.97
N LYS A 155 -18.01 1.60 -13.61
CA LYS A 155 -18.53 1.48 -14.98
C LYS A 155 -17.43 1.17 -16.01
N ALA A 156 -16.22 1.66 -15.78
CA ALA A 156 -15.08 1.33 -16.64
C ALA A 156 -14.65 -0.14 -16.47
N LEU A 157 -14.65 -0.66 -15.24
CA LEU A 157 -14.36 -2.07 -14.94
C LEU A 157 -15.35 -3.02 -15.60
N GLU A 158 -16.64 -2.68 -15.60
CA GLU A 158 -17.69 -3.49 -16.24
C GLU A 158 -17.49 -3.63 -17.76
N ARG A 159 -16.88 -2.61 -18.39
CA ARG A 159 -16.68 -2.53 -19.84
C ARG A 159 -15.27 -2.90 -20.30
N ALA A 160 -14.36 -3.12 -19.35
CA ALA A 160 -12.98 -3.40 -19.64
C ALA A 160 -12.87 -4.71 -20.44
N GLU A 161 -11.98 -4.70 -21.43
CA GLU A 161 -11.50 -5.94 -22.02
C GLU A 161 -10.91 -6.83 -20.92
N ARG A 162 -11.04 -8.14 -21.07
CA ARG A 162 -10.47 -9.10 -20.11
C ARG A 162 -9.42 -9.94 -20.80
N ILE A 163 -8.27 -10.06 -20.16
CA ILE A 163 -7.19 -10.96 -20.56
C ILE A 163 -7.12 -12.13 -19.60
N LYS A 164 -6.71 -13.30 -20.09
CA LYS A 164 -6.47 -14.46 -19.23
C LYS A 164 -5.04 -14.41 -18.71
N VAL A 165 -4.87 -14.46 -17.39
CA VAL A 165 -3.57 -14.54 -16.71
C VAL A 165 -3.60 -15.75 -15.79
N GLY A 166 -2.74 -16.75 -16.04
CA GLY A 166 -2.91 -18.06 -15.43
C GLY A 166 -4.31 -18.62 -15.74
N GLU A 167 -5.10 -18.91 -14.70
CA GLU A 167 -6.48 -19.40 -14.83
C GLU A 167 -7.57 -18.33 -14.62
N GLU A 168 -7.19 -17.08 -14.31
CA GLU A 168 -8.12 -16.01 -13.96
C GLU A 168 -8.30 -15.00 -15.11
N TRP A 169 -9.52 -14.46 -15.24
CA TRP A 169 -9.83 -13.38 -16.18
C TRP A 169 -9.65 -12.01 -15.50
N VAL A 170 -8.67 -11.26 -15.96
CA VAL A 170 -8.24 -9.99 -15.39
C VAL A 170 -8.72 -8.83 -16.27
N ALA A 171 -9.36 -7.82 -15.67
CA ALA A 171 -9.76 -6.61 -16.39
C ALA A 171 -8.51 -5.82 -16.82
N TRP A 172 -8.41 -5.54 -18.11
CA TRP A 172 -7.20 -5.03 -18.74
C TRP A 172 -7.32 -3.56 -19.13
N PHE A 173 -6.34 -2.77 -18.72
CA PHE A 173 -6.24 -1.34 -19.00
C PHE A 173 -4.89 -1.02 -19.69
N PRO A 174 -4.77 -1.27 -21.02
CA PRO A 174 -3.50 -1.21 -21.76
C PRO A 174 -2.94 0.19 -22.04
N ASP A 175 -3.73 1.17 -22.49
CA ASP A 175 -3.36 2.60 -22.69
C ASP A 175 -4.53 3.41 -23.32
N LYS A 176 -4.44 4.76 -23.27
CA LYS A 176 -5.15 5.85 -24.00
C LYS A 176 -6.45 6.42 -23.46
N GLY A 177 -6.91 5.95 -22.31
CA GLY A 177 -7.70 6.78 -21.39
C GLY A 177 -6.96 6.76 -20.08
N VAL A 178 -6.83 7.90 -19.40
CA VAL A 178 -6.35 7.90 -18.00
C VAL A 178 -7.20 6.86 -17.28
N ALA A 179 -6.59 5.74 -16.85
CA ALA A 179 -7.26 4.76 -16.01
C ALA A 179 -8.01 5.55 -14.94
N PRO A 180 -9.33 5.41 -14.83
CA PRO A 180 -10.12 6.37 -14.08
C PRO A 180 -9.57 6.48 -12.67
N TYR A 181 -9.54 7.71 -12.13
CA TYR A 181 -9.22 7.88 -10.72
C TYR A 181 -10.08 6.90 -9.90
N GLU A 182 -9.49 6.34 -8.85
CA GLU A 182 -10.14 5.34 -8.01
C GLU A 182 -10.36 3.96 -8.67
N LEU A 183 -9.69 3.63 -9.79
CA LEU A 183 -9.72 2.28 -10.38
C LEU A 183 -9.37 1.17 -9.37
N ALA A 184 -8.28 1.33 -8.62
CA ALA A 184 -7.84 0.34 -7.64
C ALA A 184 -8.84 0.19 -6.47
N GLU A 185 -9.50 1.29 -6.09
CA GLU A 185 -10.54 1.31 -5.05
C GLU A 185 -11.79 0.56 -5.52
N ALA A 186 -12.30 0.88 -6.72
CA ALA A 186 -13.45 0.21 -7.31
C ALA A 186 -13.19 -1.30 -7.52
N SER A 187 -12.00 -1.64 -8.02
CA SER A 187 -11.55 -3.02 -8.21
C SER A 187 -11.53 -3.80 -6.88
N ALA A 188 -11.02 -3.19 -5.80
CA ALA A 188 -10.98 -3.82 -4.48
C ALA A 188 -12.39 -4.08 -3.92
N ARG A 189 -13.30 -3.10 -4.06
CA ARG A 189 -14.70 -3.23 -3.62
C ARG A 189 -15.49 -4.30 -4.36
N LEU A 190 -15.26 -4.42 -5.66
CA LEU A 190 -15.94 -5.42 -6.50
C LEU A 190 -15.27 -6.80 -6.44
N GLY A 191 -14.08 -6.91 -5.84
CA GLY A 191 -13.27 -8.12 -5.89
C GLY A 191 -12.88 -8.53 -7.31
N VAL A 192 -12.79 -7.57 -8.23
CA VAL A 192 -12.45 -7.82 -9.65
C VAL A 192 -10.96 -7.55 -9.86
N PRO A 193 -10.16 -8.53 -10.31
CA PRO A 193 -8.75 -8.33 -10.59
C PRO A 193 -8.54 -7.37 -11.76
N ILE A 194 -7.52 -6.51 -11.64
CA ILE A 194 -7.13 -5.57 -12.69
C ILE A 194 -5.67 -5.74 -13.06
N ALA A 195 -5.36 -5.51 -14.32
CA ALA A 195 -4.01 -5.27 -14.80
C ALA A 195 -3.98 -3.97 -15.60
N TYR A 196 -2.92 -3.17 -15.42
CA TYR A 196 -2.84 -1.83 -15.98
C TYR A 196 -1.41 -1.47 -16.41
N ILE A 197 -1.33 -0.48 -17.31
CA ILE A 197 -0.11 0.22 -17.67
C ILE A 197 -0.29 1.72 -17.35
N THR A 198 0.73 2.34 -16.78
CA THR A 198 0.79 3.78 -16.51
C THR A 198 2.09 4.33 -17.07
N TYR A 199 2.00 5.15 -18.12
CA TYR A 199 3.17 5.80 -18.71
C TYR A 199 3.74 6.84 -17.76
N LEU A 200 5.07 6.86 -17.68
CA LEU A 200 5.81 7.72 -16.77
C LEU A 200 6.41 8.90 -17.53
N ASP A 201 6.50 10.04 -16.85
CA ASP A 201 7.18 11.22 -17.39
C ASP A 201 8.69 10.92 -17.52
N PRO A 202 9.27 10.97 -18.73
CA PRO A 202 10.68 10.66 -18.95
C PRO A 202 11.63 11.66 -18.26
N GLN A 203 11.15 12.85 -17.86
CA GLN A 203 11.95 13.78 -17.06
C GLN A 203 12.04 13.36 -15.59
N ARG A 204 11.13 12.50 -15.12
CA ARG A 204 11.01 12.09 -13.71
C ARG A 204 11.36 10.62 -13.47
N SER A 205 11.43 9.81 -14.52
CA SER A 205 11.71 8.38 -14.40
C SER A 205 12.60 7.89 -15.53
N PRO A 206 13.59 7.02 -15.25
CA PRO A 206 14.34 6.34 -16.30
C PRO A 206 13.53 5.22 -17.00
N TYR A 207 12.31 4.93 -16.53
CA TYR A 207 11.43 3.90 -17.09
C TYR A 207 10.32 4.51 -17.93
N ARG A 208 9.86 3.80 -18.96
CA ARG A 208 8.78 4.27 -19.85
C ARG A 208 7.40 4.15 -19.22
N ALA A 209 7.17 3.07 -18.49
CA ALA A 209 5.88 2.78 -17.89
C ALA A 209 6.03 1.96 -16.62
N LYS A 210 5.04 2.11 -15.74
CA LYS A 210 4.78 1.19 -14.64
C LYS A 210 3.62 0.29 -15.03
N CYS A 211 3.81 -1.02 -14.94
CA CYS A 211 2.78 -2.01 -15.15
C CYS A 211 2.45 -2.67 -13.81
N GLY A 212 1.20 -3.09 -13.62
CA GLY A 212 0.84 -3.78 -12.40
C GLY A 212 -0.41 -4.62 -12.51
N ILE A 213 -0.55 -5.55 -11.58
CA ILE A 213 -1.72 -6.37 -11.34
C ILE A 213 -2.17 -6.17 -9.88
N LYS A 214 -3.47 -6.08 -9.65
CA LYS A 214 -4.06 -5.91 -8.31
C LYS A 214 -5.31 -6.75 -8.16
N ASN A 215 -5.60 -7.12 -6.92
CA ASN A 215 -6.82 -7.79 -6.49
C ASN A 215 -7.03 -9.15 -7.15
N ALA A 216 -5.94 -9.78 -7.59
CA ALA A 216 -5.93 -11.08 -8.25
C ALA A 216 -5.57 -12.20 -7.28
N MET A 217 -5.92 -13.43 -7.64
CA MET A 217 -5.58 -14.60 -6.84
C MET A 217 -4.06 -14.79 -6.76
N PRO A 218 -3.52 -15.36 -5.67
CA PRO A 218 -2.07 -15.51 -5.51
C PRO A 218 -1.37 -16.22 -6.69
N ASP A 219 -1.99 -17.26 -7.24
CA ASP A 219 -1.44 -17.95 -8.42
C ASP A 219 -1.48 -17.11 -9.69
N THR A 220 -2.52 -16.27 -9.86
CA THR A 220 -2.61 -15.29 -10.96
C THR A 220 -1.51 -14.25 -10.85
N VAL A 221 -1.26 -13.72 -9.64
CA VAL A 221 -0.17 -12.76 -9.40
C VAL A 221 1.19 -13.40 -9.69
N ARG A 222 1.42 -14.64 -9.23
CA ARG A 222 2.64 -15.39 -9.53
C ARG A 222 2.83 -15.60 -11.03
N ALA A 223 1.77 -15.99 -11.74
CA ALA A 223 1.81 -16.14 -13.20
C ALA A 223 2.16 -14.81 -13.88
N TRP A 224 1.51 -13.71 -13.48
CA TRP A 224 1.82 -12.38 -14.00
C TRP A 224 3.27 -11.98 -13.78
N MET A 225 3.81 -12.19 -12.57
CA MET A 225 5.21 -11.87 -12.23
C MET A 225 6.21 -12.71 -13.02
N ARG A 226 5.88 -13.97 -13.34
CA ARG A 226 6.74 -14.86 -14.13
C ARG A 226 6.74 -14.49 -15.62
N ASP A 227 5.58 -14.13 -16.15
CA ASP A 227 5.35 -14.00 -17.59
C ASP A 227 5.56 -12.55 -18.10
N CYS A 228 5.65 -11.56 -17.19
CA CYS A 228 5.86 -10.17 -17.58
C CYS A 228 7.36 -9.87 -17.84
N ASP A 229 7.65 -9.30 -19.00
CA ASP A 229 8.99 -8.82 -19.36
C ASP A 229 9.21 -7.41 -18.79
N LEU A 230 9.36 -7.32 -17.47
CA LEU A 230 9.50 -6.06 -16.73
C LEU A 230 10.76 -6.05 -15.88
N ALA A 231 11.37 -4.87 -15.78
CA ALA A 231 12.43 -4.60 -14.82
C ALA A 231 11.84 -4.37 -13.41
N ARG A 232 12.62 -4.74 -12.38
CA ARG A 232 12.29 -4.49 -10.95
C ARG A 232 10.88 -4.92 -10.58
N ILE A 233 10.55 -6.18 -10.82
CA ILE A 233 9.26 -6.76 -10.42
C ILE A 233 9.22 -6.88 -8.89
N TYR A 234 8.13 -6.42 -8.30
CA TYR A 234 7.89 -6.47 -6.86
C TYR A 234 6.39 -6.65 -6.57
N GLY A 235 6.03 -7.10 -5.38
CA GLY A 235 4.65 -7.37 -5.02
C GLY A 235 4.52 -8.35 -3.88
N SER A 236 3.29 -8.70 -3.52
CA SER A 236 2.98 -9.82 -2.63
C SER A 236 1.81 -10.60 -3.24
N PRO A 237 2.06 -11.82 -3.75
CA PRO A 237 1.00 -12.66 -4.28
C PRO A 237 -0.10 -12.95 -3.26
N VAL A 238 0.24 -13.17 -1.98
CA VAL A 238 -0.73 -13.42 -0.91
C VAL A 238 -1.66 -12.22 -0.73
N ARG A 239 -1.13 -10.99 -0.85
CA ARG A 239 -1.91 -9.75 -0.78
C ARG A 239 -2.59 -9.39 -2.12
N GLY A 240 -2.39 -10.20 -3.16
CA GLY A 240 -3.07 -10.08 -4.43
C GLY A 240 -2.56 -8.96 -5.34
N TYR A 241 -1.29 -8.54 -5.22
CA TYR A 241 -0.74 -7.50 -6.12
C TYR A 241 0.71 -7.73 -6.53
N ALA A 242 1.04 -7.21 -7.70
CA ALA A 242 2.42 -7.01 -8.14
C ALA A 242 2.54 -5.81 -9.09
N SER A 243 3.75 -5.32 -9.27
CA SER A 243 4.08 -4.24 -10.19
C SER A 243 5.52 -4.39 -10.69
N GLY A 244 5.80 -3.75 -11.81
CA GLY A 244 7.13 -3.69 -12.41
C GLY A 244 7.24 -2.52 -13.36
N TYR A 245 8.41 -2.32 -13.93
CA TYR A 245 8.72 -1.18 -14.79
C TYR A 245 9.15 -1.64 -16.17
N ALA A 246 8.58 -1.04 -17.21
CA ALA A 246 9.02 -1.23 -18.58
C ALA A 246 10.18 -0.27 -18.89
N ALA A 247 11.26 -0.81 -19.45
CA ALA A 247 12.41 -0.05 -19.95
C ALA A 247 12.09 0.72 -21.25
#